data_AF-A0A7V2UFF6-F1
#
_entry.id   AF-A0A7V2UFF6-F1
#
_cell.length_a   1.000
_cell.length_b   1.000
_cell.length_c   1.000
_cell.angle_alpha   90.00
_cell.angle_beta   90.00
_cell.angle_gamma   90.00
#
_symmetry.space_group_name_H-M   'P 1'
#
loop_
_entity.id
_entity.type
_entity.pdbx_description
1 polymer ?
#
loop_
_entity_poly.entity_id
_entity_poly.type
_entity_poly.pdbx_seq_one_letter_code
_entity_poly.pdbx_strand_id
1 'polypeptide(L)'
;MWKRFIFAILCAWMVSASWAAPAVELAPGLSEAPLSGHLEILEDPSGSLSLGEVQAATTWQPVAGMLNIGFTKSTIWVRLTVRQPSSTTARWILSVDNVQIDLVNFYAPDGQGGWTTQKAGRALAFSDWPMNARTPSFRLDVPPGEQVVYLSLRGYLTLSSAITLMTPEAFRISGNREALFYGSYFGVYAVVIVLQLFFWLMGHQEKVSGWYFVYTLILMAGTLLNSGYPQNYFNLTTILSSTLFGVYLCMAPSVIAKLTAVWLDLDKHAPLVSKLYQRAIYICSVITSAMVLANEHETGVKLS
;
A
#
# COMPACT_ATOMS: atom_id res chain seq x y z
N MET A 1 15.91 18.78 51.59
CA MET A 1 16.58 18.98 50.27
C MET A 1 16.98 17.66 49.60
N TRP A 2 17.45 16.64 50.33
CA TRP A 2 17.89 15.33 49.78
C TRP A 2 16.84 14.59 48.92
N LYS A 3 15.55 14.61 49.30
CA LYS A 3 14.47 13.93 48.55
C LYS A 3 14.21 14.51 47.15
N ARG A 4 14.48 15.81 46.94
CA ARG A 4 14.35 16.46 45.61
C ARG A 4 15.49 16.09 44.67
N PHE A 5 16.69 15.82 45.23
CA PHE A 5 17.84 15.34 44.46
C PHE A 5 17.67 13.89 44.00
N ILE A 6 17.13 13.01 44.86
CA ILE A 6 16.83 11.61 44.47
C ILE A 6 15.75 11.56 43.38
N PHE A 7 14.72 12.41 43.47
CA PHE A 7 13.66 12.47 42.46
C PHE A 7 14.17 13.00 41.11
N ALA A 8 15.06 14.01 41.12
CA ALA A 8 15.71 14.50 39.90
C ALA A 8 16.64 13.45 39.26
N ILE A 9 17.35 12.66 40.06
CA ILE A 9 18.19 11.56 39.57
C ILE A 9 17.35 10.41 39.01
N LEU A 10 16.20 10.08 39.63
CA LEU A 10 15.25 9.08 39.13
C LEU A 10 14.57 9.53 37.82
N CYS A 11 14.20 10.80 37.68
CA CYS A 11 13.70 11.34 36.42
C CYS A 11 14.79 11.41 35.33
N ALA A 12 16.04 11.73 35.69
CA ALA A 12 17.17 11.68 34.75
C ALA A 12 17.52 10.24 34.32
N TRP A 13 17.35 9.25 35.21
CA TRP A 13 17.49 7.83 34.87
C TRP A 13 16.34 7.29 34.01
N MET A 14 15.10 7.78 34.19
CA MET A 14 13.98 7.41 33.33
C MET A 14 14.06 8.02 31.92
N VAL A 15 14.74 9.15 31.74
CA VAL A 15 14.89 9.82 30.43
C VAL A 15 16.05 9.23 29.61
N SER A 16 16.90 8.37 30.19
CA SER A 16 18.09 7.84 29.53
C SER A 16 17.93 6.43 28.95
N ALA A 17 16.76 5.79 29.12
CA ALA A 17 16.46 4.56 28.39
C ALA A 17 16.09 4.93 26.96
N SER A 18 17.11 5.06 26.09
CA SER A 18 16.93 4.95 24.65
C SER A 18 16.23 3.62 24.39
N TRP A 19 14.91 3.65 24.23
CA TRP A 19 14.08 2.49 23.96
C TRP A 19 14.33 2.09 22.50
N ALA A 20 15.46 1.42 22.27
CA ALA A 20 15.70 0.75 21.01
C ALA A 20 14.65 -0.36 20.88
N ALA A 21 14.10 -0.52 19.67
CA ALA A 21 13.15 -1.59 19.44
C ALA A 21 13.84 -2.96 19.64
N PRO A 22 13.17 -3.93 20.29
CA PRO A 22 13.77 -5.25 20.53
C PRO A 22 14.00 -5.98 19.20
N ALA A 23 15.10 -6.74 19.13
CA ALA A 23 15.38 -7.58 17.98
C ALA A 23 14.29 -8.66 17.80
N VAL A 24 13.97 -8.97 16.54
CA VAL A 24 13.05 -10.06 16.21
C VAL A 24 13.82 -11.37 16.20
N GLU A 25 13.43 -12.30 17.08
CA GLU A 25 14.02 -13.64 17.12
C GLU A 25 13.34 -14.57 16.11
N LEU A 26 14.09 -15.02 15.11
CA LEU A 26 13.62 -15.95 14.09
C LEU A 26 13.74 -17.39 14.59
N ALA A 27 12.87 -17.73 15.54
CA ALA A 27 12.88 -19.04 16.20
C ALA A 27 12.60 -20.20 15.21
N PRO A 28 13.20 -21.39 15.43
CA PRO A 28 12.89 -22.58 14.63
C PRO A 28 11.40 -22.94 14.72
N GLY A 29 10.77 -23.18 13.57
CA GLY A 29 9.34 -23.53 13.47
C GLY A 29 8.39 -22.33 13.40
N LEU A 30 8.89 -21.10 13.56
CA LEU A 30 8.10 -19.91 13.30
C LEU A 30 7.86 -19.75 11.79
N SER A 31 6.60 -19.58 11.38
CA SER A 31 6.21 -19.44 9.98
C SER A 31 6.01 -17.99 9.56
N GLU A 32 5.58 -17.13 10.51
CA GLU A 32 5.33 -15.71 10.34
C GLU A 32 5.74 -14.94 11.60
N ALA A 33 6.32 -13.75 11.43
CA ALA A 33 6.75 -12.85 12.49
C ALA A 33 6.33 -11.41 12.12
N PRO A 34 5.20 -10.91 12.65
CA PRO A 34 4.81 -9.52 12.51
C PRO A 34 5.87 -8.61 13.15
N LEU A 35 6.24 -7.52 12.48
CA LEU A 35 7.33 -6.65 12.96
C LEU A 35 6.81 -5.45 13.77
N SER A 36 5.50 -5.39 14.02
CA SER A 36 4.89 -4.39 14.90
C SER A 36 5.57 -4.40 16.28
N GLY A 37 6.08 -3.24 16.72
CA GLY A 37 6.82 -3.14 17.99
C GLY A 37 8.33 -3.43 17.89
N HIS A 38 8.82 -3.86 16.73
CA HIS A 38 10.24 -4.19 16.49
C HIS A 38 10.92 -3.26 15.49
N LEU A 39 10.21 -2.26 14.99
CA LEU A 39 10.70 -1.33 13.99
C LEU A 39 11.16 -0.03 14.65
N GLU A 40 12.17 0.58 14.06
CA GLU A 40 12.53 1.96 14.33
C GLU A 40 12.44 2.76 13.04
N ILE A 41 12.06 4.03 13.14
CA ILE A 41 11.91 4.92 11.99
C ILE A 41 12.80 6.15 12.10
N LEU A 42 13.22 6.62 10.94
CA LEU A 42 13.90 7.88 10.74
C LEU A 42 13.26 8.58 9.55
N GLU A 43 12.72 9.77 9.77
CA GLU A 43 12.18 10.58 8.67
C GLU A 43 13.33 11.33 7.97
N ASP A 44 13.38 11.23 6.65
CA ASP A 44 14.24 12.00 5.76
C ASP A 44 13.37 12.92 4.88
N PRO A 45 13.15 14.18 5.30
CA PRO A 45 12.36 15.14 4.52
C PRO A 45 12.99 15.52 3.18
N SER A 46 14.32 15.41 3.07
CA SER A 46 15.06 15.74 1.84
C SER A 46 15.03 14.60 0.82
N GLY A 47 14.89 13.37 1.29
CA GLY A 47 14.94 12.15 0.49
C GLY A 47 16.33 11.86 -0.10
N SER A 48 17.38 12.54 0.39
CA SER A 48 18.74 12.46 -0.15
C SER A 48 19.72 11.71 0.74
N LEU A 49 19.30 11.21 1.91
CA LEU A 49 20.21 10.48 2.79
C LEU A 49 20.68 9.18 2.14
N SER A 50 22.00 8.96 2.18
CA SER A 50 22.63 7.70 1.79
C SER A 50 22.55 6.67 2.91
N LEU A 51 22.68 5.38 2.57
CA LEU A 51 22.68 4.30 3.57
C LEU A 51 23.74 4.52 4.67
N GLY A 52 24.93 5.02 4.30
CA GLY A 52 26.00 5.29 5.27
C GLY A 52 25.64 6.39 6.27
N GLU A 53 24.96 7.44 5.83
CA GLU A 53 24.47 8.52 6.71
C GLU A 53 23.34 8.02 7.62
N VAL A 54 22.45 7.18 7.08
CA VAL A 54 21.34 6.55 7.83
C VAL A 54 21.87 5.63 8.93
N GLN A 55 22.93 4.87 8.65
CA GLN A 55 23.60 4.02 9.66
C GLN A 55 24.21 4.84 10.81
N ALA A 56 24.76 6.02 10.51
CA ALA A 56 25.37 6.91 11.50
C ALA A 56 24.33 7.75 12.28
N ALA A 57 23.07 7.78 11.83
CA ALA A 57 22.02 8.57 12.46
C ALA A 57 21.68 8.06 13.87
N THR A 58 21.48 8.98 14.81
CA THR A 58 21.13 8.67 16.20
C THR A 58 19.66 8.99 16.53
N THR A 59 18.91 9.58 15.60
CA THR A 59 17.54 10.09 15.80
C THR A 59 16.45 9.08 15.47
N TRP A 60 16.72 7.79 15.66
CA TRP A 60 15.76 6.72 15.41
C TRP A 60 14.66 6.71 16.46
N GLN A 61 13.41 6.55 16.03
CA GLN A 61 12.24 6.47 16.92
C GLN A 61 11.61 5.08 16.84
N PRO A 62 11.41 4.37 17.97
CA PRO A 62 10.75 3.07 17.96
C PRO A 62 9.27 3.20 17.57
N VAL A 63 8.76 2.22 16.83
CA VAL A 63 7.35 2.13 16.44
C VAL A 63 6.71 0.99 17.21
N ALA A 64 5.80 1.33 18.13
CA ALA A 64 5.16 0.35 19.02
C ALA A 64 4.17 -0.61 18.32
N GLY A 65 3.74 -0.29 17.10
CA GLY A 65 2.71 -1.04 16.38
C GLY A 65 2.95 -1.10 14.88
N MET A 66 1.88 -1.12 14.09
CA MET A 66 1.99 -1.01 12.64
C MET A 66 2.57 0.36 12.26
N LEU A 67 3.34 0.39 11.17
CA LEU A 67 3.82 1.64 10.62
C LEU A 67 2.60 2.47 10.16
N ASN A 68 2.39 3.64 10.74
CA ASN A 68 1.31 4.54 10.37
C ASN A 68 1.77 5.99 10.52
N ILE A 69 2.30 6.56 9.44
CA ILE A 69 2.85 7.91 9.40
C ILE A 69 1.84 8.92 8.83
N GLY A 70 0.78 8.43 8.16
CA GLY A 70 -0.16 9.28 7.45
C GLY A 70 0.39 9.74 6.11
N PHE A 71 -0.05 10.91 5.64
CA PHE A 71 0.41 11.51 4.39
C PHE A 71 1.72 12.25 4.60
N THR A 72 2.78 11.81 3.92
CA THR A 72 4.07 12.52 3.90
C THR A 72 4.65 12.47 2.50
N LYS A 73 5.52 13.44 2.17
CA LYS A 73 6.37 13.41 0.97
C LYS A 73 7.80 12.98 1.28
N SER A 74 8.13 12.87 2.56
CA SER A 74 9.44 12.47 3.07
C SER A 74 9.72 11.01 2.74
N THR A 75 11.00 10.65 2.63
CA THR A 75 11.43 9.25 2.64
C THR A 75 11.48 8.79 4.08
N ILE A 76 10.84 7.68 4.39
CA ILE A 76 10.86 7.09 5.72
C ILE A 76 11.84 5.93 5.71
N TRP A 77 12.91 6.06 6.46
CA TRP A 77 13.82 4.96 6.74
C TRP A 77 13.27 4.12 7.88
N VAL A 78 13.27 2.81 7.70
CA VAL A 78 12.88 1.83 8.71
C VAL A 78 14.10 0.97 8.99
N ARG A 79 14.44 0.83 10.27
CA ARG A 79 15.48 -0.07 10.76
C ARG A 79 14.83 -1.23 11.49
N LEU A 80 15.33 -2.43 11.22
CA LEU A 80 14.91 -3.66 11.86
C LEU A 80 16.15 -4.46 12.26
N THR A 81 16.19 -4.88 13.52
CA THR A 81 17.21 -5.80 14.01
C THR A 81 16.63 -7.21 14.03
N VAL A 82 17.27 -8.11 13.30
CA VAL A 82 16.85 -9.51 13.15
C VAL A 82 17.90 -10.39 13.80
N ARG A 83 17.47 -11.38 14.57
CA ARG A 83 18.35 -12.38 15.18
C ARG A 83 18.03 -13.77 14.63
N GLN A 84 18.96 -14.30 13.83
CA GLN A 84 18.84 -15.64 13.28
C GLN A 84 19.68 -16.65 14.09
N PRO A 85 19.07 -17.72 14.64
CA PRO A 85 19.81 -18.76 15.35
C PRO A 85 20.81 -19.49 14.45
N SER A 86 22.00 -19.79 14.97
CA SER A 86 23.05 -20.53 14.24
C SER A 86 22.66 -21.93 13.81
N SER A 87 21.59 -22.49 14.38
CA SER A 87 21.04 -23.80 14.05
C SER A 87 20.07 -23.78 12.87
N THR A 88 19.77 -22.62 12.28
CA THR A 88 18.77 -22.52 11.21
C THR A 88 19.28 -21.75 9.99
N THR A 89 19.04 -22.34 8.81
CA THR A 89 19.23 -21.72 7.50
C THR A 89 17.89 -21.28 6.89
N ALA A 90 16.89 -21.05 7.73
CA ALA A 90 15.57 -20.64 7.30
C ALA A 90 15.69 -19.36 6.47
N ARG A 91 15.20 -19.42 5.24
CA ARG A 91 15.08 -18.26 4.36
C ARG A 91 13.80 -17.53 4.74
N TRP A 92 13.87 -16.21 4.83
CA TRP A 92 12.72 -15.38 5.17
C TRP A 92 12.39 -14.44 4.03
N ILE A 93 11.13 -14.04 3.95
CA ILE A 93 10.63 -13.05 3.02
C ILE A 93 10.08 -11.90 3.85
N LEU A 94 10.62 -10.71 3.64
CA LEU A 94 10.07 -9.49 4.21
C LEU A 94 9.00 -8.97 3.26
N SER A 95 7.75 -8.97 3.71
CA SER A 95 6.61 -8.44 2.98
C SER A 95 6.19 -7.11 3.57
N VAL A 96 6.04 -6.09 2.72
CA VAL A 96 5.45 -4.80 3.07
C VAL A 96 4.04 -4.78 2.50
N ASP A 97 3.02 -4.89 3.36
CA ASP A 97 1.61 -4.96 2.96
C ASP A 97 1.08 -3.58 2.56
N ASN A 98 1.55 -3.08 1.41
CA ASN A 98 1.11 -1.83 0.81
C ASN A 98 1.35 -1.85 -0.71
N VAL A 99 0.27 -2.04 -1.47
CA VAL A 99 0.30 -2.05 -2.94
C VAL A 99 0.51 -0.64 -3.53
N GLN A 100 0.19 0.41 -2.76
CA GLN A 100 0.18 1.79 -3.24
C GLN A 100 1.51 2.53 -2.98
N ILE A 101 2.49 1.87 -2.37
CA ILE A 101 3.80 2.48 -2.09
C ILE A 101 4.58 2.70 -3.39
N ASP A 102 5.21 3.86 -3.53
CA ASP A 102 5.86 4.25 -4.78
C ASP A 102 7.20 3.55 -4.93
N LEU A 103 8.05 3.60 -3.91
CA LEU A 103 9.35 2.95 -3.94
C LEU A 103 9.71 2.43 -2.55
N VAL A 104 10.16 1.19 -2.54
CA VAL A 104 10.77 0.53 -1.39
C VAL A 104 12.14 0.05 -1.81
N ASN A 105 13.20 0.58 -1.20
CA ASN A 105 14.53 -0.02 -1.29
C ASN A 105 14.81 -0.79 -0.01
N PHE A 106 15.16 -2.06 -0.15
CA PHE A 106 15.52 -2.94 0.93
C PHE A 106 17.02 -3.20 0.91
N TYR A 107 17.67 -3.01 2.05
CA TYR A 107 19.10 -3.18 2.26
C TYR A 107 19.34 -4.27 3.31
N ALA A 108 19.99 -5.35 2.90
CA ALA A 108 20.40 -6.44 3.78
C ALA A 108 21.92 -6.66 3.70
N PRO A 109 22.58 -7.03 4.80
CA PRO A 109 24.00 -7.35 4.78
C PRO A 109 24.25 -8.59 3.93
N ASP A 110 25.26 -8.57 3.07
CA ASP A 110 25.62 -9.69 2.17
C ASP A 110 26.49 -10.77 2.84
N GLY A 111 26.89 -10.56 4.10
CA GLY A 111 27.78 -11.43 4.85
C GLY A 111 29.28 -11.29 4.52
N GLN A 112 29.63 -10.42 3.57
CA GLN A 112 31.01 -10.12 3.15
C GLN A 112 31.46 -8.70 3.51
N GLY A 113 30.64 -7.98 4.30
CA GLY A 113 30.89 -6.59 4.70
C GLY A 113 30.28 -5.55 3.75
N GLY A 114 29.51 -5.99 2.76
CA GLY A 114 28.72 -5.14 1.86
C GLY A 114 27.22 -5.25 2.10
N TRP A 115 26.46 -4.74 1.12
CA TRP A 115 25.00 -4.67 1.17
C TRP A 115 24.39 -5.19 -0.13
N THR A 116 23.40 -6.07 0.01
CA THR A 116 22.50 -6.42 -1.09
C THR A 116 21.33 -5.44 -1.09
N THR A 117 21.08 -4.79 -2.22
CA THR A 117 19.95 -3.88 -2.41
C THR A 117 18.91 -4.53 -3.30
N GLN A 118 17.66 -4.57 -2.84
CA GLN A 118 16.50 -4.98 -3.63
C GLN A 118 15.51 -3.82 -3.71
N LYS A 119 14.79 -3.70 -4.82
CA LYS A 119 13.84 -2.59 -5.03
C LYS A 119 12.49 -3.11 -5.53
N ALA A 120 11.42 -2.54 -5.00
CA ALA A 120 10.06 -2.81 -5.47
C ALA A 120 9.18 -1.59 -5.20
N GLY A 121 7.97 -1.59 -5.73
CA GLY A 121 7.02 -0.49 -5.58
C GLY A 121 6.49 -0.01 -6.93
N ARG A 122 5.46 0.83 -6.84
CA ARG A 122 4.68 1.29 -7.98
C ARG A 122 5.48 2.12 -9.00
N ALA A 123 6.54 2.79 -8.60
CA ALA A 123 7.40 3.55 -9.51
C ALA A 123 8.28 2.67 -10.42
N LEU A 124 8.39 1.37 -10.13
CA LEU A 124 9.19 0.42 -10.91
C LEU A 124 8.27 -0.50 -11.72
N ALA A 125 8.77 -1.01 -12.84
CA ALA A 125 8.08 -2.05 -13.58
C ALA A 125 8.04 -3.34 -12.74
N PHE A 126 6.93 -4.07 -12.82
CA PHE A 126 6.74 -5.29 -12.05
C PHE A 126 7.78 -6.37 -12.35
N SER A 127 8.29 -6.39 -13.59
CA SER A 127 9.39 -7.27 -14.02
C SER A 127 10.70 -7.06 -13.26
N ASP A 128 10.90 -5.86 -12.70
CA ASP A 128 12.13 -5.48 -12.00
C ASP A 128 12.07 -5.82 -10.50
N TRP A 129 10.91 -6.27 -10.02
CA TRP A 129 10.74 -6.64 -8.63
C TRP A 129 11.46 -7.96 -8.35
N PRO A 130 12.11 -8.11 -7.18
CA PRO A 130 12.85 -9.32 -6.82
C PRO A 130 11.95 -10.55 -6.66
N MET A 131 10.66 -10.33 -6.37
CA MET A 131 9.66 -11.36 -6.19
C MET A 131 8.41 -10.99 -6.97
N ASN A 132 7.88 -11.95 -7.75
CA ASN A 132 6.58 -11.82 -8.37
C ASN A 132 5.50 -12.02 -7.29
N ALA A 133 5.14 -10.92 -6.64
CA ALA A 133 4.11 -10.85 -5.61
C ALA A 133 3.34 -9.55 -5.73
N ARG A 134 2.06 -9.56 -5.33
CA ARG A 134 1.19 -8.38 -5.39
C ARG A 134 1.71 -7.19 -4.58
N THR A 135 2.36 -7.46 -3.45
CA THR A 135 2.95 -6.45 -2.57
C THR A 135 4.48 -6.49 -2.62
N PRO A 136 5.17 -5.36 -2.37
CA PRO A 136 6.62 -5.33 -2.27
C PRO A 136 7.15 -6.35 -1.28
N SER A 137 7.84 -7.36 -1.81
CA SER A 137 8.32 -8.51 -1.04
C SER A 137 9.78 -8.76 -1.38
N PHE A 138 10.60 -8.98 -0.36
CA PHE A 138 12.05 -9.06 -0.47
C PHE A 138 12.59 -10.32 0.17
N ARG A 139 13.57 -10.95 -0.45
CA ARG A 139 14.26 -12.09 0.16
C ARG A 139 15.20 -11.58 1.24
N LEU A 140 15.07 -12.11 2.44
CA LEU A 140 15.95 -11.87 3.58
C LEU A 140 16.86 -13.08 3.75
N ASP A 141 18.06 -12.99 3.17
CA ASP A 141 19.13 -13.96 3.33
C ASP A 141 20.21 -13.31 4.20
N VAL A 142 20.11 -13.49 5.53
CA VAL A 142 21.07 -12.93 6.49
C VAL A 142 21.93 -14.00 7.14
N PRO A 143 23.20 -13.71 7.45
CA PRO A 143 24.04 -14.62 8.23
C PRO A 143 23.44 -14.89 9.62
N PRO A 144 23.78 -16.03 10.25
CA PRO A 144 23.46 -16.26 11.65
C PRO A 144 23.97 -15.14 12.56
N GLY A 145 23.24 -14.91 13.65
CA GLY A 145 23.52 -13.85 14.61
C GLY A 145 22.56 -12.67 14.49
N GLU A 146 22.96 -11.56 15.09
CA GLU A 146 22.21 -10.30 15.07
C GLU A 146 22.62 -9.48 13.84
N GLN A 147 21.64 -9.12 13.02
CA GLN A 147 21.83 -8.42 11.76
C GLN A 147 20.84 -7.27 11.67
N VAL A 148 21.31 -6.12 11.23
CA VAL A 148 20.46 -4.93 11.04
C VAL A 148 20.15 -4.79 9.56
N VAL A 149 18.87 -4.67 9.23
CA VAL A 149 18.39 -4.41 7.87
C VAL A 149 17.66 -3.08 7.82
N TYR A 150 17.68 -2.47 6.64
CA TYR A 150 17.08 -1.16 6.41
C TYR A 150 16.10 -1.21 5.26
N LEU A 151 15.01 -0.47 5.40
CA LEU A 151 14.09 -0.16 4.32
C LEU A 151 14.04 1.35 4.14
N SER A 152 14.04 1.83 2.91
CA SER A 152 13.60 3.19 2.60
C SER A 152 12.24 3.10 1.94
N LEU A 153 11.26 3.79 2.52
CA LEU A 153 9.88 3.82 2.09
C LEU A 153 9.58 5.22 1.57
N ARG A 154 9.29 5.32 0.27
CA ARG A 154 8.86 6.56 -0.36
C ARG A 154 7.47 6.34 -0.92
N GLY A 155 6.54 7.21 -0.54
CA GLY A 155 5.17 7.18 -1.04
C GLY A 155 4.56 8.58 -0.98
N TYR A 156 3.72 8.93 -1.96
CA TYR A 156 2.94 10.18 -1.96
C TYR A 156 1.63 10.07 -1.17
N LEU A 157 1.20 8.86 -0.83
CA LEU A 157 -0.05 8.56 -0.11
C LEU A 157 0.23 8.14 1.34
N THR A 158 -0.83 7.77 2.07
CA THR A 158 -0.75 7.30 3.44
C THR A 158 0.25 6.15 3.59
N LEU A 159 1.35 6.37 4.32
CA LEU A 159 2.28 5.33 4.73
C LEU A 159 1.71 4.61 5.94
N SER A 160 0.71 3.76 5.69
CA SER A 160 0.23 2.77 6.63
C SER A 160 0.56 1.38 6.08
N SER A 161 1.43 0.63 6.74
CA SER A 161 1.92 -0.64 6.21
C SER A 161 2.22 -1.61 7.35
N ALA A 162 1.70 -2.83 7.23
CA ALA A 162 2.15 -3.93 8.04
C ALA A 162 3.41 -4.52 7.39
N ILE A 163 4.50 -4.60 8.17
CA ILE A 163 5.72 -5.27 7.72
C ILE A 163 5.81 -6.59 8.48
N THR A 164 5.95 -7.68 7.75
CA THR A 164 5.94 -9.03 8.31
C THR A 164 7.06 -9.84 7.68
N LEU A 165 7.78 -10.62 8.50
CA LEU A 165 8.67 -11.67 8.02
C LEU A 165 7.91 -12.97 7.92
N MET A 166 8.01 -13.64 6.77
CA MET A 166 7.33 -14.91 6.52
C MET A 166 8.31 -15.92 5.95
N THR A 167 8.15 -17.18 6.32
CA THR A 167 8.81 -18.27 5.60
C THR A 167 8.24 -18.38 4.17
N PRO A 168 9.00 -18.90 3.19
CA PRO A 168 8.51 -19.09 1.82
C PRO A 168 7.20 -19.86 1.71
N GLU A 169 6.98 -20.85 2.59
CA GLU A 169 5.73 -21.60 2.60
C GLU A 169 4.56 -20.80 3.16
N ALA A 170 4.76 -20.06 4.26
CA ALA A 170 3.73 -19.17 4.81
C ALA A 170 3.36 -18.07 3.81
N PHE A 171 4.35 -17.47 3.15
CA PHE A 171 4.14 -16.48 2.11
C PHE A 171 3.30 -17.03 0.95
N ARG A 172 3.59 -18.25 0.50
CA ARG A 172 2.83 -18.92 -0.56
C ARG A 172 1.39 -19.22 -0.13
N ILE A 173 1.19 -19.69 1.10
CA ILE A 173 -0.16 -19.96 1.66
C ILE A 173 -0.96 -18.65 1.77
N SER A 174 -0.33 -17.58 2.27
CA SER A 174 -0.93 -16.26 2.39
C SER A 174 -1.38 -15.72 1.03
N GLY A 175 -0.50 -15.76 0.02
CA GLY A 175 -0.84 -15.37 -1.36
C GLY A 175 -1.97 -16.21 -1.98
N ASN A 176 -2.01 -17.51 -1.72
CA ASN A 176 -3.11 -18.38 -2.18
C ASN A 176 -4.45 -18.03 -1.51
N ARG A 177 -4.44 -17.76 -0.20
CA ARG A 177 -5.63 -17.36 0.55
C ARG A 177 -6.15 -16.01 0.05
N GLU A 178 -5.25 -15.08 -0.25
CA GLU A 178 -5.60 -13.80 -0.85
C GLU A 178 -6.22 -14.00 -2.25
N ALA A 179 -5.60 -14.82 -3.10
CA ALA A 179 -6.13 -15.12 -4.43
C ALA A 179 -7.54 -15.74 -4.37
N LEU A 180 -7.81 -16.62 -3.41
CA LEU A 180 -9.15 -17.18 -3.19
C LEU A 180 -10.16 -16.11 -2.73
N PHE A 181 -9.75 -15.22 -1.83
CA PHE A 181 -10.58 -14.10 -1.39
C PHE A 181 -10.95 -13.20 -2.58
N TYR A 182 -9.98 -12.74 -3.37
CA TYR A 182 -10.28 -11.90 -4.53
C TYR A 182 -10.99 -12.65 -5.65
N GLY A 183 -10.68 -13.92 -5.88
CA GLY A 183 -11.39 -14.77 -6.83
C GLY A 183 -12.87 -14.91 -6.50
N SER A 184 -13.22 -15.16 -5.23
CA SER A 184 -14.61 -15.20 -4.79
C SER A 184 -15.28 -13.82 -4.84
N TYR A 185 -14.55 -12.76 -4.45
CA TYR A 185 -15.03 -11.38 -4.50
C TYR A 185 -15.40 -10.95 -5.93
N PHE A 186 -14.52 -11.17 -6.90
CA PHE A 186 -14.81 -10.89 -8.32
C PHE A 186 -15.82 -11.87 -8.93
N GLY A 187 -15.91 -13.11 -8.42
CA GLY A 187 -16.96 -14.06 -8.80
C GLY A 187 -18.37 -13.57 -8.45
N VAL A 188 -18.55 -12.97 -7.27
CA VAL A 188 -19.82 -12.34 -6.88
C VAL A 188 -20.16 -11.17 -7.81
N TYR A 189 -19.18 -10.32 -8.16
CA TYR A 189 -19.38 -9.27 -9.16
C TYR A 189 -19.85 -9.84 -10.50
N ALA A 190 -19.21 -10.90 -10.99
CA ALA A 190 -19.58 -11.54 -12.25
C ALA A 190 -21.03 -12.05 -12.25
N VAL A 191 -21.45 -12.73 -11.19
CA VAL A 191 -22.84 -13.21 -11.04
C VAL A 191 -23.80 -12.03 -11.03
N VAL A 192 -23.50 -11.00 -10.26
CA VAL A 192 -24.34 -9.79 -10.12
C VAL A 192 -24.46 -9.05 -11.47
N ILE A 193 -23.36 -8.93 -12.22
CA ILE A 193 -23.33 -8.32 -13.56
C ILE A 193 -24.17 -9.14 -14.55
N VAL A 194 -24.03 -10.46 -14.56
CA VAL A 194 -24.81 -11.35 -15.45
C VAL A 194 -26.30 -11.28 -15.13
N LEU A 195 -26.67 -11.28 -13.84
CA LEU A 195 -28.07 -11.14 -13.43
C LEU A 195 -28.66 -9.78 -13.86
N GLN A 196 -27.90 -8.70 -13.72
CA GLN A 196 -28.34 -7.37 -14.14
C GLN A 196 -28.46 -7.26 -15.66
N LEU A 197 -27.52 -7.84 -16.41
CA LEU A 197 -27.59 -7.93 -17.86
C LEU A 197 -28.84 -8.71 -18.29
N PHE A 198 -29.13 -9.82 -17.62
CA PHE A 198 -30.32 -10.62 -17.88
C PHE A 198 -31.63 -9.85 -17.61
N PHE A 199 -31.72 -9.15 -16.48
CA PHE A 199 -32.91 -8.31 -16.17
C PHE A 199 -33.09 -7.17 -17.16
N TRP A 200 -31.99 -6.56 -17.61
CA TRP A 200 -32.02 -5.51 -18.61
C TRP A 200 -32.55 -6.03 -19.96
N LEU A 201 -32.08 -7.19 -20.40
CA LEU A 201 -32.53 -7.84 -21.64
C LEU A 201 -33.98 -8.34 -21.57
N MET A 202 -34.49 -8.70 -20.37
CA MET A 202 -35.88 -9.12 -20.16
C MET A 202 -36.89 -7.97 -20.02
N GLY A 203 -36.47 -6.71 -20.17
CA GLY A 203 -37.39 -5.57 -20.19
C GLY A 203 -37.92 -5.13 -18.82
N HIS A 204 -37.39 -5.66 -17.72
CA HIS A 204 -37.85 -5.29 -16.37
C HIS A 204 -37.20 -3.96 -15.95
N GLN A 205 -37.99 -2.87 -15.90
CA GLN A 205 -37.51 -1.51 -15.58
C GLN A 205 -36.23 -1.09 -16.36
N GLU A 206 -36.33 -1.14 -17.70
CA GLU A 206 -35.23 -1.00 -18.66
C GLU A 206 -34.19 0.09 -18.34
N LYS A 207 -34.63 1.25 -17.85
CA LYS A 207 -33.73 2.38 -17.55
C LYS A 207 -32.95 2.21 -16.26
N VAL A 208 -33.57 1.68 -15.20
CA VAL A 208 -32.91 1.50 -13.89
C VAL A 208 -31.90 0.35 -13.98
N SER A 209 -32.30 -0.76 -14.61
CA SER A 209 -31.46 -1.96 -14.73
C SER A 209 -30.18 -1.70 -15.53
N GLY A 210 -30.26 -0.96 -16.65
CA GLY A 210 -29.09 -0.63 -17.46
C GLY A 210 -28.07 0.27 -16.73
N TRP A 211 -28.53 1.29 -16.00
CA TRP A 211 -27.62 2.14 -15.20
C TRP A 211 -27.00 1.39 -14.02
N TYR A 212 -27.73 0.44 -13.43
CA TYR A 212 -27.21 -0.40 -12.35
C TYR A 212 -26.11 -1.35 -12.87
N PHE A 213 -26.28 -1.89 -14.09
CA PHE A 213 -25.24 -2.66 -14.79
C PHE A 213 -23.96 -1.84 -15.00
N VAL A 214 -24.09 -0.64 -15.57
CA VAL A 214 -22.93 0.25 -15.80
C VAL A 214 -22.25 0.62 -14.49
N TYR A 215 -23.04 0.94 -13.45
CA TYR A 215 -22.52 1.23 -12.12
C TYR A 215 -21.72 0.05 -11.54
N THR A 216 -22.26 -1.16 -11.58
CA THR A 216 -21.60 -2.36 -11.07
C THR A 216 -20.32 -2.67 -11.84
N LEU A 217 -20.32 -2.50 -13.16
CA LEU A 217 -19.15 -2.69 -14.01
C LEU A 217 -18.05 -1.68 -13.68
N ILE A 218 -18.42 -0.42 -13.46
CA ILE A 218 -17.50 0.64 -13.05
C ILE A 218 -16.90 0.32 -11.68
N LEU A 219 -17.72 -0.07 -10.69
CA LEU A 219 -17.23 -0.49 -9.37
C LEU A 219 -16.25 -1.67 -9.46
N MET A 220 -16.58 -2.68 -10.26
CA MET A 220 -15.70 -3.84 -10.48
C MET A 220 -14.36 -3.41 -11.11
N ALA A 221 -14.39 -2.54 -12.12
CA ALA A 221 -13.18 -2.03 -12.75
C ALA A 221 -12.31 -1.24 -11.75
N GLY A 222 -12.93 -0.41 -10.91
CA GLY A 222 -12.24 0.35 -9.87
C GLY A 222 -11.61 -0.53 -8.80
N THR A 223 -12.33 -1.53 -8.30
CA THR A 223 -11.80 -2.47 -7.29
C THR A 223 -10.68 -3.33 -7.88
N LEU A 224 -10.79 -3.73 -9.15
CA LEU A 224 -9.76 -4.46 -9.85
C LEU A 224 -8.48 -3.63 -10.01
N LEU A 225 -8.57 -2.36 -10.41
CA LEU A 225 -7.41 -1.47 -10.52
C LEU A 225 -6.74 -1.21 -9.16
N ASN A 226 -7.53 -1.05 -8.10
CA ASN A 226 -7.02 -0.86 -6.74
C ASN A 226 -6.38 -2.14 -6.15
N SER A 227 -6.73 -3.32 -6.67
CA SER A 227 -6.25 -4.60 -6.15
C SER A 227 -4.81 -4.94 -6.55
N GLY A 228 -4.14 -4.22 -7.44
CA GLY A 228 -2.75 -4.57 -7.82
C GLY A 228 -2.61 -5.80 -8.73
N TYR A 229 -3.67 -6.58 -8.96
CA TYR A 229 -3.63 -7.75 -9.83
C TYR A 229 -3.43 -7.44 -11.31
N PRO A 230 -4.08 -6.42 -11.90
CA PRO A 230 -3.84 -6.07 -13.30
C PRO A 230 -2.37 -5.75 -13.61
N GLN A 231 -1.69 -5.14 -12.64
CA GLN A 231 -0.29 -4.77 -12.73
C GLN A 231 0.62 -6.00 -12.78
N ASN A 232 0.31 -7.04 -11.99
CA ASN A 232 1.03 -8.31 -11.99
C ASN A 232 0.79 -9.12 -13.28
N TYR A 233 -0.48 -9.31 -13.66
CA TYR A 233 -0.82 -10.22 -14.76
C TYR A 233 -0.67 -9.62 -16.16
N PHE A 234 -0.96 -8.33 -16.34
CA PHE A 234 -0.93 -7.68 -17.66
C PHE A 234 0.32 -6.81 -17.88
N ASN A 235 1.25 -6.77 -16.92
CA ASN A 235 2.42 -5.86 -16.95
C ASN A 235 2.04 -4.41 -17.28
N LEU A 236 0.83 -3.98 -16.88
CA LEU A 236 0.42 -2.60 -17.05
C LEU A 236 1.38 -1.73 -16.26
N THR A 237 1.96 -0.71 -16.92
CA THR A 237 2.78 0.28 -16.23
C THR A 237 1.96 0.83 -15.07
N THR A 238 2.54 0.84 -13.88
CA THR A 238 1.79 1.19 -12.67
C THR A 238 1.25 2.61 -12.71
N ILE A 239 1.90 3.49 -13.49
CA ILE A 239 1.41 4.83 -13.84
C ILE A 239 0.03 4.74 -14.48
N LEU A 240 -0.10 4.01 -15.59
CA LEU A 240 -1.36 3.85 -16.32
C LEU A 240 -2.48 3.30 -15.41
N SER A 241 -2.17 2.33 -14.55
CA SER A 241 -3.16 1.80 -13.64
C SER A 241 -3.63 2.84 -12.61
N SER A 242 -2.72 3.64 -12.06
CA SER A 242 -3.07 4.76 -11.17
C SER A 242 -3.88 5.84 -11.88
N THR A 243 -3.55 6.17 -13.14
CA THR A 243 -4.32 7.10 -13.97
C THR A 243 -5.74 6.63 -14.15
N LEU A 244 -5.90 5.37 -14.57
CA LEU A 244 -7.20 4.76 -14.82
C LEU A 244 -8.03 4.71 -13.53
N PHE A 245 -7.40 4.44 -12.39
CA PHE A 245 -8.07 4.46 -11.10
C PHE A 245 -8.51 5.89 -10.71
N GLY A 246 -7.66 6.90 -10.93
CA GLY A 246 -8.01 8.30 -10.68
C GLY A 246 -9.16 8.79 -11.57
N VAL A 247 -9.14 8.43 -12.85
CA VAL A 247 -10.24 8.71 -13.79
C VAL A 247 -11.52 7.99 -13.35
N TYR A 248 -11.43 6.72 -12.93
CA TYR A 248 -12.55 5.97 -12.35
C TYR A 248 -13.18 6.71 -11.15
N LEU A 249 -12.37 7.17 -10.19
CA LEU A 249 -12.86 7.90 -9.02
C LEU A 249 -13.61 9.19 -9.40
N CYS A 250 -13.19 9.85 -10.48
CA CYS A 250 -13.83 11.06 -10.97
C CYS A 250 -15.12 10.77 -11.75
N MET A 251 -15.16 9.66 -12.52
CA MET A 251 -16.32 9.30 -13.35
C MET A 251 -17.43 8.58 -12.58
N ALA A 252 -17.09 7.73 -11.59
CA ALA A 252 -18.09 6.95 -10.85
C ALA A 252 -19.22 7.80 -10.20
N PRO A 253 -18.96 8.97 -9.59
CA PRO A 253 -20.00 9.84 -9.04
C PRO A 253 -21.03 10.31 -10.08
N SER A 254 -20.61 10.53 -11.33
CA SER A 254 -21.52 10.96 -12.41
C SER A 254 -22.53 9.87 -12.78
N VAL A 255 -22.11 8.60 -12.73
CA VAL A 255 -22.98 7.45 -12.97
C VAL A 255 -23.93 7.24 -11.78
N ILE A 256 -23.43 7.39 -10.55
CA ILE A 256 -24.28 7.36 -9.35
C ILE A 256 -25.33 8.46 -9.40
N ALA A 257 -24.95 9.69 -9.74
CA ALA A 257 -25.88 10.82 -9.87
C ALA A 257 -26.99 10.53 -10.89
N LYS A 258 -26.63 9.94 -12.03
CA LYS A 258 -27.60 9.55 -13.04
C LYS A 258 -28.52 8.44 -12.55
N LEU A 259 -27.98 7.43 -11.89
CA LEU A 259 -28.75 6.34 -11.29
C LEU A 259 -29.75 6.88 -10.25
N THR A 260 -29.32 7.76 -9.35
CA THR A 260 -30.18 8.38 -8.34
C THR A 260 -31.31 9.21 -8.97
N ALA A 261 -31.02 9.97 -10.03
CA ALA A 261 -32.04 10.75 -10.74
C ALA A 261 -33.10 9.87 -11.40
N VAL A 262 -32.69 8.72 -11.97
CA VAL A 262 -33.61 7.72 -12.56
C VAL A 262 -34.42 7.01 -11.47
N TRP A 263 -33.80 6.67 -10.34
CA TRP A 263 -34.44 5.94 -9.24
C TRP A 263 -35.51 6.79 -8.52
N LEU A 264 -35.24 8.09 -8.34
CA LEU A 264 -36.18 9.04 -7.75
C LEU A 264 -37.22 9.56 -8.75
N ASP A 265 -37.19 9.12 -10.01
CA ASP A 265 -38.01 9.68 -11.09
C ASP A 265 -37.92 11.23 -11.11
N LEU A 266 -36.72 11.76 -10.83
CA LEU A 266 -36.49 13.19 -10.57
C LEU A 266 -36.80 14.04 -11.81
N ASP A 267 -36.61 13.45 -13.00
CA ASP A 267 -36.95 14.07 -14.28
C ASP A 267 -38.47 14.33 -14.41
N LYS A 268 -39.33 13.56 -13.73
CA LYS A 268 -40.79 13.74 -13.74
C LYS A 268 -41.24 14.79 -12.72
N HIS A 269 -40.63 14.82 -11.55
CA HIS A 269 -41.06 15.67 -10.43
C HIS A 269 -40.40 17.07 -10.44
N ALA A 270 -39.13 17.16 -10.85
CA ALA A 270 -38.35 18.39 -10.79
C ALA A 270 -37.29 18.45 -11.93
N PRO A 271 -37.69 18.68 -13.19
CA PRO A 271 -36.81 18.56 -14.35
C PRO A 271 -35.65 19.57 -14.37
N LEU A 272 -35.85 20.78 -13.83
CA LEU A 272 -34.79 21.79 -13.71
C LEU A 272 -33.73 21.38 -12.68
N VAL A 273 -34.16 20.86 -11.54
CA VAL A 273 -33.28 20.37 -10.47
C VAL A 273 -32.45 19.18 -10.97
N SER A 274 -33.10 18.23 -11.65
CA SER A 274 -32.43 17.06 -12.23
C SER A 274 -31.36 17.45 -13.26
N LYS A 275 -31.68 18.38 -14.18
CA LYS A 275 -30.71 18.87 -15.18
C LYS A 275 -29.54 19.61 -14.55
N LEU A 276 -29.79 20.46 -13.55
CA LEU A 276 -28.74 21.22 -12.87
C LEU A 276 -27.82 20.29 -12.07
N TYR A 277 -28.41 19.34 -11.33
CA TYR A 277 -27.69 18.33 -10.54
C TYR A 277 -26.76 17.46 -11.41
N GLN A 278 -27.29 16.89 -12.51
CA GLN A 278 -26.50 16.05 -13.41
C GLN A 278 -25.39 16.85 -14.12
N ARG A 279 -25.68 18.09 -14.57
CA ARG A 279 -24.69 18.96 -15.22
C ARG A 279 -23.56 19.36 -14.28
N ALA A 280 -23.90 19.76 -13.05
CA ALA A 280 -22.91 20.13 -12.04
C ALA A 280 -21.94 18.97 -11.77
N ILE A 281 -22.46 17.76 -11.57
CA ILE A 281 -21.62 16.58 -11.30
C ILE A 281 -20.80 16.20 -12.53
N TYR A 282 -21.38 16.23 -13.73
CA TYR A 282 -20.63 15.93 -14.96
C TYR A 282 -19.48 16.92 -15.20
N ILE A 283 -19.72 18.22 -15.01
CA ILE A 283 -18.68 19.25 -15.13
C ILE A 283 -17.58 19.00 -14.10
N CYS A 284 -17.93 18.74 -12.83
CA CYS A 284 -16.96 18.40 -11.79
C CYS A 284 -16.13 17.17 -12.18
N SER A 285 -16.77 16.09 -12.63
CA SER A 285 -16.10 14.86 -13.07
C SER A 285 -15.12 15.09 -14.22
N VAL A 286 -15.50 15.89 -15.23
CA VAL A 286 -14.62 16.21 -16.37
C VAL A 286 -13.43 17.06 -15.92
N ILE A 287 -13.66 18.06 -15.08
CA ILE A 287 -12.59 18.92 -14.56
C ILE A 287 -11.61 18.09 -13.72
N THR A 288 -12.11 17.26 -12.80
CA THR A 288 -11.23 16.45 -11.95
C THR A 288 -10.49 15.37 -12.74
N SER A 289 -11.13 14.71 -13.72
CA SER A 289 -10.44 13.80 -14.64
C SER A 289 -9.34 14.50 -15.44
N ALA A 290 -9.60 15.71 -15.94
CA ALA A 290 -8.61 16.49 -16.67
C ALA A 290 -7.43 16.89 -15.76
N MET A 291 -7.69 17.25 -14.49
CA MET A 291 -6.64 17.54 -13.51
C MET A 291 -5.79 16.31 -13.19
N VAL A 292 -6.41 15.13 -13.06
CA VAL A 292 -5.67 13.87 -12.84
C VAL A 292 -4.72 13.60 -14.01
N LEU A 293 -5.20 13.74 -15.26
CA LEU A 293 -4.37 13.57 -16.45
C LEU A 293 -3.25 14.62 -16.55
N ALA A 294 -3.53 15.88 -16.17
CA ALA A 294 -2.55 16.96 -16.22
C ALA A 294 -1.43 16.82 -15.16
N ASN A 295 -1.77 16.36 -13.95
CA ASN A 295 -0.81 16.20 -12.84
C ASN A 295 0.25 15.11 -13.13
N GLU A 296 -0.04 14.18 -14.04
CA GLU A 296 0.93 13.16 -14.47
C GLU A 296 2.05 13.73 -15.34
N HIS A 297 1.76 14.78 -16.13
CA HIS A 297 2.80 15.45 -16.92
C HIS A 297 3.83 16.20 -16.05
N GLU A 298 3.44 16.67 -14.87
CA GLU A 298 4.38 17.35 -13.96
C GLU A 298 5.23 16.37 -13.12
N THR A 299 4.69 15.19 -12.82
CA THR A 299 5.39 14.17 -12.02
C THR A 299 6.35 13.31 -12.84
N GLY A 300 6.12 13.17 -14.16
CA GLY A 300 7.04 12.50 -15.08
C GLY A 300 8.32 13.27 -15.43
N VAL A 301 8.43 14.56 -15.08
CA VAL A 301 9.57 15.43 -15.47
C VAL A 301 10.57 15.67 -14.33
N LYS A 302 10.34 15.14 -13.11
CA LYS A 302 11.29 15.28 -11.98
C LYS A 302 11.94 13.96 -11.55
N LEU A 303 12.49 13.25 -12.52
CA LEU A 303 13.50 12.22 -12.30
C LEU A 303 14.81 12.71 -12.96
N SER A 304 15.46 13.67 -12.32
CA SER A 304 16.86 14.06 -12.59
C SER A 304 17.56 14.33 -11.27
#